data_AF-A0A7V6HHT1-F1
#
_entry.id   AF-A0A7V6HHT1-F1
#
_cell.length_a   1.000
_cell.length_b   1.000
_cell.length_c   1.000
_cell.angle_alpha   90.00
_cell.angle_beta   90.00
_cell.angle_gamma   90.00
#
_symmetry.space_group_name_H-M   'P 1'
#
loop_
_entity.id
_entity.type
_entity.pdbx_description
1 polymer ?
#
loop_
_entity_poly.entity_id
_entity_poly.type
_entity_poly.pdbx_seq_one_letter_code
_entity_poly.pdbx_strand_id
1 'polypeptide(L)'
;MGNVVELYFVDTLEGGAVGGVRWPEGIVIATAGDANVIAHEVLHDCGLEDIYTVKNPGGPDPNPVSGPVSAERVPADWGGGYYPPGLTQRELITRLIMRSGGFGPEPPLSASVCLPRGTVYGWRHAGGGTVRTLGNAGVGQSAIQRNPGSY
;
A
#
# COMPACT_ATOMS: atom_id res chain seq x y z
N MET A 1 -18.85 13.02 20.64
CA MET A 1 -17.88 11.92 20.85
C MET A 1 -16.76 12.13 19.85
N GLY A 2 -15.51 12.09 20.29
CA GLY A 2 -14.36 12.28 19.39
C GLY A 2 -14.23 11.09 18.44
N ASN A 3 -13.69 11.34 17.25
CA ASN A 3 -13.33 10.29 16.30
C ASN A 3 -12.24 9.43 16.95
N VAL A 4 -12.51 8.14 17.17
CA VAL A 4 -11.57 7.20 17.78
C VAL A 4 -11.34 6.03 16.84
N VAL A 5 -10.08 5.60 16.77
CA VAL A 5 -9.72 4.35 16.12
C VAL A 5 -9.74 3.27 17.17
N GLU A 6 -10.53 2.23 16.96
CA GLU A 6 -10.52 1.04 17.79
C GLU A 6 -9.52 0.02 17.22
N LEU A 7 -8.61 -0.45 18.07
CA LEU A 7 -7.65 -1.51 17.72
C LEU A 7 -7.94 -2.75 18.57
N TYR A 8 -8.06 -3.89 17.90
CA TYR A 8 -8.29 -5.19 18.50
C TYR A 8 -7.07 -6.08 18.25
N PHE A 9 -6.51 -6.68 19.30
CA PHE A 9 -5.36 -7.57 19.17
C PHE A 9 -5.82 -9.01 19.35
N VAL A 10 -5.48 -9.87 18.39
CA VAL A 10 -5.86 -11.29 18.35
C VAL A 10 -4.67 -12.16 18.00
N ASP A 11 -4.75 -13.45 18.32
CA ASP A 11 -3.67 -14.38 17.96
C ASP A 11 -3.57 -14.59 16.44
N THR A 12 -4.73 -14.82 15.79
CA THR A 12 -4.81 -15.14 14.35
C THR A 12 -6.04 -14.50 13.70
N LEU A 13 -5.95 -14.30 12.39
CA LEU A 13 -7.05 -13.89 11.52
C LEU A 13 -7.42 -15.05 10.57
N GLU A 14 -8.69 -15.15 10.18
CA GLU A 14 -9.11 -16.10 9.16
C GLU A 14 -8.36 -15.86 7.84
N GLY A 15 -7.86 -16.92 7.21
CA GLY A 15 -6.97 -16.83 6.04
C GLY A 15 -5.47 -16.94 6.36
N GLY A 16 -5.09 -17.04 7.64
CA GLY A 16 -3.72 -17.40 8.05
C GLY A 16 -2.80 -16.20 8.26
N ALA A 17 -1.77 -16.04 7.41
CA ALA A 17 -0.64 -15.10 7.58
C ALA A 17 -0.99 -13.61 7.33
N VAL A 18 -2.22 -13.20 7.62
CA VAL A 18 -2.64 -11.81 7.55
C VAL A 18 -2.26 -11.11 8.85
N GLY A 19 -1.45 -10.06 8.77
CA GLY A 19 -0.97 -9.33 9.95
C GLY A 19 -2.02 -8.40 10.56
N GLY A 20 -2.96 -7.91 9.76
CA GLY A 20 -4.00 -6.98 10.19
C GLY A 20 -5.08 -6.80 9.13
N VAL A 21 -6.21 -6.23 9.54
CA VAL A 21 -7.32 -5.91 8.64
C VAL A 21 -8.14 -4.75 9.20
N ARG A 22 -8.43 -3.77 8.34
CA ARG A 22 -9.34 -2.66 8.61
C ARG A 22 -10.77 -3.00 8.18
N TRP A 23 -11.70 -2.87 9.11
CA TRP A 23 -13.15 -2.93 8.90
C TRP A 23 -13.81 -1.58 9.24
N PRO A 24 -15.06 -1.34 8.81
CA PRO A 24 -15.83 -0.18 9.26
C PRO A 24 -15.93 -0.07 10.78
N GLU A 25 -15.94 -1.18 11.52
CA GLU A 25 -16.08 -1.21 12.98
C GLU A 25 -14.76 -0.97 13.72
N GLY A 26 -13.61 -1.08 13.04
CA GLY A 26 -12.30 -0.92 13.67
C GLY A 26 -11.19 -1.68 12.94
N ILE A 27 -10.01 -1.73 13.56
CA ILE A 27 -8.83 -2.38 13.01
C ILE A 27 -8.47 -3.58 13.89
N VAL A 28 -8.28 -4.74 13.27
CA VAL A 28 -7.83 -5.95 13.97
C VAL A 28 -6.39 -6.24 13.58
N ILE A 29 -5.54 -6.53 14.56
CA ILE A 29 -4.11 -6.81 14.40
C ILE A 29 -3.83 -8.21 14.97
N ALA A 30 -3.25 -9.08 14.16
CA ALA A 30 -2.83 -10.41 14.56
C ALA A 30 -1.41 -10.39 15.16
N THR A 31 -0.99 -11.47 15.83
CA THR A 31 0.39 -11.63 16.33
C THR A 31 1.45 -11.54 15.22
N ALA A 32 1.09 -11.84 13.97
CA ALA A 32 1.97 -11.68 12.81
C ALA A 32 2.13 -10.22 12.34
N GLY A 33 1.31 -9.30 12.85
CA GLY A 33 1.35 -7.87 12.52
C GLY A 33 2.48 -7.14 13.25
N ASP A 34 3.08 -6.17 12.57
CA ASP A 34 4.10 -5.28 13.12
C ASP A 34 3.61 -3.81 13.10
N ALA A 35 4.49 -2.87 13.46
CA ALA A 35 4.18 -1.45 13.41
C ALA A 35 3.83 -0.95 11.99
N ASN A 36 4.37 -1.56 10.94
CA ASN A 36 4.04 -1.19 9.56
C ASN A 36 2.64 -1.64 9.20
N VAL A 37 2.22 -2.83 9.64
CA VAL A 37 0.86 -3.32 9.48
C VAL A 37 -0.14 -2.40 10.16
N ILE A 38 0.11 -2.01 11.42
CA ILE A 38 -0.76 -1.04 12.12
C ILE A 38 -0.89 0.25 11.32
N ALA A 39 0.22 0.81 10.86
CA ALA A 39 0.22 2.03 10.09
C ALA A 39 -0.50 1.88 8.72
N HIS A 40 -0.33 0.74 8.04
CA HIS A 40 -1.02 0.40 6.80
C HIS A 40 -2.55 0.38 6.99
N GLU A 41 -3.04 -0.31 8.02
CA GLU A 41 -4.49 -0.39 8.31
C GLU A 41 -5.07 0.97 8.74
N VAL A 42 -4.33 1.75 9.51
CA VAL A 42 -4.74 3.12 9.88
C VAL A 42 -4.84 4.01 8.64
N LEU A 43 -3.93 3.86 7.68
CA LEU A 43 -3.98 4.62 6.43
C LEU A 43 -5.12 4.16 5.52
N HIS A 44 -5.49 2.88 5.52
CA HIS A 44 -6.77 2.46 4.92
C HIS A 44 -7.95 3.15 5.57
N ASP A 45 -7.94 3.29 6.89
CA ASP A 45 -9.00 4.02 7.59
C ASP A 45 -9.02 5.52 7.24
N CYS A 46 -7.89 6.12 6.92
CA CYS A 46 -7.76 7.46 6.33
C CYS A 46 -8.23 7.56 4.87
N GLY A 47 -8.59 6.45 4.23
CA GLY A 47 -9.08 6.38 2.85
C GLY A 47 -8.02 6.13 1.79
N LEU A 48 -6.81 5.71 2.17
CA LEU A 48 -5.79 5.33 1.20
C LEU A 48 -6.08 3.95 0.61
N GLU A 49 -5.79 3.80 -0.68
CA GLU A 49 -5.94 2.55 -1.41
C GLU A 49 -4.67 1.70 -1.34
N ASP A 50 -4.84 0.40 -1.55
CA ASP A 50 -3.72 -0.49 -1.85
C ASP A 50 -3.13 -0.22 -3.24
N ILE A 51 -1.80 -0.29 -3.33
CA ILE A 51 -1.09 -0.47 -4.60
C ILE A 51 -0.51 -1.88 -4.68
N TYR A 52 -0.95 -2.62 -5.69
CA TYR A 52 -0.56 -4.00 -5.89
C TYR A 52 0.71 -4.13 -6.70
N THR A 53 1.54 -5.02 -6.21
CA THR A 53 2.82 -5.43 -6.78
C THR A 53 2.66 -6.22 -8.08
N VAL A 54 1.62 -7.07 -8.13
CA VAL A 54 1.31 -7.98 -9.23
C VAL A 54 -0.15 -7.84 -9.65
N LYS A 55 -0.44 -7.91 -10.96
CA LYS A 55 -1.82 -7.85 -11.46
C LYS A 55 -2.60 -9.11 -11.06
N ASN A 56 -2.01 -10.27 -11.31
CA ASN A 56 -2.60 -11.58 -11.05
C ASN A 56 -1.54 -12.48 -10.40
N PRO A 57 -1.63 -12.75 -9.09
CA PRO A 57 -0.65 -13.58 -8.37
C PRO A 57 -0.53 -15.02 -8.90
N GLY A 58 -1.60 -15.56 -9.50
CA GLY A 58 -1.61 -16.89 -10.11
C GLY A 58 -1.43 -16.89 -11.64
N GLY A 59 -1.10 -15.73 -12.22
CA GLY A 59 -0.95 -15.55 -13.67
C GLY A 59 0.45 -15.93 -14.18
N PRO A 60 0.59 -16.26 -15.48
CA PRO A 60 1.86 -16.62 -16.10
C PRO A 60 2.83 -15.43 -16.28
N ASP A 61 2.30 -14.20 -16.34
CA ASP A 61 3.09 -12.96 -16.25
C ASP A 61 2.82 -12.30 -14.90
N PRO A 62 3.67 -12.53 -13.90
CA PRO A 62 3.48 -11.96 -12.57
C PRO A 62 3.79 -10.46 -12.55
N ASN A 63 4.46 -9.87 -13.54
CA ASN A 63 5.18 -8.61 -13.36
C ASN A 63 5.07 -7.59 -14.53
N PRO A 64 3.90 -6.97 -14.71
CA PRO A 64 3.69 -6.05 -15.85
C PRO A 64 4.03 -4.57 -15.57
N VAL A 65 4.42 -4.14 -14.36
CA VAL A 65 4.85 -2.74 -14.12
C VAL A 65 6.34 -2.59 -14.44
N SER A 66 6.65 -2.37 -15.72
CA SER A 66 8.03 -2.22 -16.21
C SER A 66 8.48 -0.76 -16.31
N GLY A 67 9.79 -0.55 -16.44
CA GLY A 67 10.40 0.75 -16.70
C GLY A 67 10.78 1.56 -15.44
N PRO A 68 11.53 2.66 -15.65
CA PRO A 68 12.01 3.51 -14.57
C PRO A 68 10.87 4.28 -13.90
N VAL A 69 11.13 4.79 -12.70
CA VAL A 69 10.36 5.87 -12.10
C VAL A 69 10.52 7.13 -12.96
N SER A 70 9.44 7.88 -13.15
CA SER A 70 9.41 9.11 -13.96
C SER A 70 8.46 10.15 -13.37
N ALA A 71 8.49 11.37 -13.89
CA ALA A 71 7.61 12.46 -13.46
C ALA A 71 6.12 12.09 -13.56
N GLU A 72 5.74 11.34 -14.59
CA GLU A 72 4.36 10.92 -14.82
C GLU A 72 3.90 9.86 -13.80
N ARG A 73 4.86 9.09 -13.26
CA ARG A 73 4.60 7.96 -12.36
C ARG A 73 4.61 8.33 -10.88
N VAL A 74 5.28 9.43 -10.52
CA VAL A 74 5.36 9.96 -9.14
C VAL A 74 5.35 11.50 -9.13
N PRO A 75 4.29 12.14 -9.66
CA PRO A 75 4.31 13.58 -9.94
C PRO A 75 4.62 14.47 -8.73
N ALA A 76 4.19 14.07 -7.53
CA ALA A 76 4.40 14.84 -6.30
C ALA A 76 5.80 14.69 -5.67
N ASP A 77 6.49 13.58 -5.96
CA ASP A 77 7.78 13.23 -5.36
C ASP A 77 8.94 13.34 -6.37
N TRP A 78 8.62 13.48 -7.66
CA TRP A 78 9.61 13.60 -8.72
C TRP A 78 10.55 14.79 -8.51
N GLY A 79 11.85 14.57 -8.71
CA GLY A 79 12.87 15.60 -8.50
C GLY A 79 13.14 15.92 -7.02
N GLY A 80 12.50 15.24 -6.06
CA GLY A 80 12.73 15.45 -4.62
C GLY A 80 14.06 14.90 -4.08
N GLY A 81 14.85 14.22 -4.91
CA GLY A 81 16.15 13.64 -4.54
C GLY A 81 16.09 12.31 -3.76
N TYR A 82 14.88 11.82 -3.46
CA TYR A 82 14.68 10.58 -2.68
C TYR A 82 14.76 9.29 -3.51
N TYR A 83 14.62 9.38 -4.83
CA TYR A 83 14.69 8.23 -5.73
C TYR A 83 16.02 8.20 -6.46
N PRO A 84 16.84 7.14 -6.29
CA PRO A 84 18.10 7.02 -6.99
C PRO A 84 17.88 6.94 -8.52
N PRO A 85 18.82 7.45 -9.33
CA PRO A 85 18.79 7.29 -10.78
C PRO A 85 18.64 5.81 -11.17
N GLY A 86 17.75 5.52 -12.11
CA GLY A 86 17.51 4.16 -12.59
C GLY A 86 16.62 3.29 -11.70
N LEU A 87 16.10 3.81 -10.57
CA LEU A 87 15.11 3.10 -9.76
C LEU A 87 13.93 2.67 -10.65
N THR A 88 13.61 1.37 -10.63
CA THR A 88 12.47 0.86 -11.37
C THR A 88 11.17 1.14 -10.61
N GLN A 89 10.07 1.27 -11.34
CA GLN A 89 8.76 1.45 -10.71
C GLN A 89 8.41 0.28 -9.78
N ARG A 90 8.85 -0.94 -10.13
CA ARG A 90 8.70 -2.13 -9.30
C ARG A 90 9.42 -1.98 -7.96
N GLU A 91 10.70 -1.59 -7.98
CA GLU A 91 11.49 -1.39 -6.77
C GLU A 91 11.00 -0.22 -5.92
N LEU A 92 10.28 0.73 -6.49
CA LEU A 92 9.60 1.79 -5.74
C LEU A 92 8.40 1.21 -4.99
N ILE A 93 7.52 0.47 -5.68
CA ILE A 93 6.28 -0.07 -5.08
C ILE A 93 6.59 -0.95 -3.87
N THR A 94 7.68 -1.73 -3.89
CA THR A 94 8.09 -2.58 -2.74
C THR A 94 8.43 -1.79 -1.48
N ARG A 95 8.72 -0.48 -1.59
CA ARG A 95 9.08 0.39 -0.47
C ARG A 95 7.89 1.13 0.12
N LEU A 96 6.73 1.11 -0.54
CA LEU A 96 5.58 1.92 -0.11
C LEU A 96 4.89 1.28 1.08
N ILE A 97 4.37 2.11 2.00
CA ILE A 97 3.58 1.62 3.13
C ILE A 97 2.24 1.03 2.70
N MET A 98 1.60 1.61 1.68
CA MET A 98 0.33 1.12 1.12
C MET A 98 0.50 0.01 0.09
N ARG A 99 1.64 -0.70 0.10
CA ARG A 99 1.81 -1.86 -0.76
C ARG A 99 0.96 -3.00 -0.25
N SER A 100 0.36 -3.76 -1.17
CA SER A 100 -0.35 -4.98 -0.83
C SER A 100 0.13 -6.17 -1.65
N GLY A 101 0.16 -7.33 -0.99
CA GLY A 101 0.72 -8.57 -1.50
C GLY A 101 2.25 -8.63 -1.48
N GLY A 102 2.75 -9.87 -1.41
CA GLY A 102 4.17 -10.19 -1.57
C GLY A 102 4.55 -10.42 -3.03
N PHE A 103 5.86 -10.35 -3.31
CA PHE A 103 6.44 -10.88 -4.54
C PHE A 103 7.10 -12.23 -4.25
N GLY A 104 7.13 -13.12 -5.23
CA GLY A 104 8.13 -14.18 -5.26
C GLY A 104 9.32 -13.77 -6.14
N PRO A 105 10.56 -14.16 -5.79
CA PRO A 105 11.23 -13.79 -4.55
C PRO A 105 11.23 -12.26 -4.33
N GLU A 106 11.10 -11.84 -3.08
CA GLU A 106 11.08 -10.44 -2.71
C GLU A 106 12.50 -9.86 -2.84
N PRO A 107 12.70 -8.71 -3.53
CA PRO A 107 13.97 -8.01 -3.43
C PRO A 107 14.24 -7.71 -1.96
N PRO A 108 15.51 -7.66 -1.50
CA PRO A 108 15.81 -7.33 -0.11
C PRO A 108 15.03 -6.08 0.26
N LEU A 109 14.13 -6.21 1.24
CA LEU A 109 13.29 -5.11 1.69
C LEU A 109 14.20 -3.90 1.89
N SER A 110 13.93 -2.80 1.20
CA SER A 110 14.58 -1.56 1.56
C SER A 110 14.21 -1.33 3.02
N ALA A 111 15.19 -1.14 3.90
CA ALA A 111 15.00 -0.94 5.33
C ALA A 111 14.08 0.25 5.69
N SER A 112 13.56 0.98 4.70
CA SER A 112 12.58 2.03 4.82
C SER A 112 11.30 1.64 4.08
N VAL A 113 10.20 1.58 4.83
CA VAL A 113 8.83 1.64 4.34
C VAL A 113 8.43 3.12 4.30
N CYS A 114 7.97 3.64 3.16
CA CYS A 114 7.74 5.05 2.95
C CYS A 114 6.28 5.39 2.62
N LEU A 115 5.82 6.53 3.13
CA LEU A 115 4.57 7.16 2.72
C LEU A 115 4.92 8.26 1.69
N PRO A 116 4.56 8.11 0.40
CA PRO A 116 4.84 9.12 -0.61
C PRO A 116 4.02 10.40 -0.37
N ARG A 117 4.38 11.51 -1.02
CA ARG A 117 3.61 12.75 -0.90
C ARG A 117 2.28 12.66 -1.62
N GLY A 118 2.22 11.93 -2.73
CA GLY A 118 1.02 11.84 -3.55
C GLY A 118 0.84 10.50 -4.24
N THR A 119 0.27 10.53 -5.43
CA THR A 119 -0.07 9.31 -6.15
C THR A 119 1.17 8.61 -6.70
N VAL A 120 1.13 7.28 -6.75
CA VAL A 120 2.15 6.46 -7.39
C VAL A 120 1.52 5.59 -8.47
N TYR A 121 2.17 5.46 -9.61
CA TYR A 121 1.71 4.60 -10.70
C TYR A 121 1.86 3.11 -10.36
N GLY A 122 0.79 2.34 -10.50
CA GLY A 122 0.82 0.89 -10.36
C GLY A 122 -0.56 0.28 -10.48
N TRP A 123 -0.70 -0.96 -10.02
CA TRP A 123 -2.00 -1.64 -10.01
C TRP A 123 -2.82 -1.20 -8.83
N ARG A 124 -4.07 -0.85 -9.08
CA ARG A 124 -5.07 -0.55 -8.07
C ARG A 124 -6.40 -1.19 -8.42
N HIS A 125 -7.28 -1.32 -7.45
CA HIS A 125 -8.65 -1.73 -7.72
C HIS A 125 -9.40 -0.67 -8.53
N ALA A 126 -10.16 -1.11 -9.51
CA ALA A 126 -11.04 -0.24 -10.27
C ALA A 126 -12.36 -0.06 -9.48
N GLY A 127 -12.54 1.11 -8.87
CA GLY A 127 -13.83 1.51 -8.29
C GLY A 127 -14.42 0.54 -7.25
N GLY A 128 -13.56 -0.06 -6.40
CA GLY A 128 -13.98 -1.00 -5.36
C GLY A 128 -14.26 -2.44 -5.82
N GLY A 129 -14.07 -2.76 -7.11
CA GLY A 129 -14.20 -4.13 -7.62
C GLY A 129 -12.91 -4.94 -7.52
N THR A 130 -12.98 -6.26 -7.73
CA THR A 130 -11.81 -7.17 -7.73
C THR A 130 -10.89 -7.00 -8.95
N VAL A 131 -11.34 -6.26 -9.97
CA VAL A 131 -10.57 -5.97 -11.18
C VAL A 131 -9.49 -4.95 -10.88
N ARG A 132 -8.25 -5.28 -11.25
CA ARG A 132 -7.09 -4.37 -11.13
C ARG A 132 -6.79 -3.66 -12.45
N THR A 133 -6.53 -2.36 -12.37
CA THR A 133 -6.15 -1.48 -13.50
C THR A 133 -4.85 -0.75 -13.21
N LEU A 134 -4.07 -0.43 -14.27
CA LEU A 134 -2.88 0.41 -14.15
C LEU A 134 -3.25 1.89 -14.11
N GLY A 135 -2.64 2.63 -13.20
CA GLY A 135 -2.77 4.08 -13.13
C GLY A 135 -2.14 4.65 -11.87
N ASN A 136 -2.25 5.95 -11.71
CA ASN A 136 -1.83 6.64 -10.48
C ASN A 136 -2.81 6.32 -9.34
N ALA A 137 -2.33 5.65 -8.30
CA ALA A 137 -3.09 5.26 -7.12
C ALA A 137 -2.88 6.25 -5.97
N GLY A 138 -3.94 6.52 -5.20
CA GLY A 138 -3.93 7.45 -4.07
C GLY A 138 -3.29 6.84 -2.82
N VAL A 139 -1.97 6.67 -2.85
CA VAL A 139 -1.20 5.98 -1.80
C VAL A 139 -0.33 6.89 -0.92
N GLY A 140 -0.42 8.20 -1.13
CA GLY A 140 0.41 9.19 -0.45
C GLY A 140 -0.37 10.13 0.45
N GLN A 141 0.36 10.98 1.17
CA GLN A 141 -0.18 11.94 2.14
C GLN A 141 -1.28 12.82 1.55
N SER A 142 -1.13 13.29 0.32
CA SER A 142 -2.12 14.16 -0.35
C SER A 142 -3.44 13.45 -0.68
N ALA A 143 -3.50 12.11 -0.55
CA ALA A 143 -4.69 11.31 -0.78
C ALA A 143 -5.42 10.93 0.53
N ILE A 144 -4.93 11.35 1.69
CA ILE A 144 -5.64 11.22 2.97
C ILE A 144 -6.97 11.99 2.86
N GLN A 145 -8.08 11.28 3.03
CA GLN A 145 -9.42 11.83 2.85
C GLN A 145 -10.04 12.28 4.17
N ARG A 146 -9.60 11.68 5.28
CA ARG A 146 -10.18 11.89 6.60
C ARG A 146 -9.19 11.53 7.70
N ASN A 147 -9.48 12.01 8.90
CA ASN A 147 -8.77 11.59 10.09
C ASN A 147 -9.13 10.13 10.42
N PRO A 148 -8.20 9.36 11.01
CA PRO A 148 -8.52 8.03 11.53
C PRO A 148 -9.74 8.06 12.47
N GLY A 149 -10.62 7.06 12.38
CA GLY A 149 -11.85 6.91 13.17
C GLY A 149 -13.00 7.82 12.73
N SER A 150 -12.89 8.46 11.57
CA SER A 150 -13.93 9.33 11.00
C SER A 150 -14.67 8.59 9.88
N TYR A 151 -16.01 8.64 9.86
CA TYR A 151 -16.86 8.00 8.85
C TYR A 151 -17.80 9.03 8.21
#